data_AF-A0A8E2I2S3-F1
#
_entry.id   AF-A0A8E2I2S3-F1
#
_cell.length_a   1.000
_cell.length_b   1.000
_cell.length_c   1.000
_cell.angle_alpha   90.00
_cell.angle_beta   90.00
_cell.angle_gamma   90.00
#
_symmetry.space_group_name_H-M   'P 1'
#
loop_
_entity.id
_entity.type
_entity.pdbx_description
1 polymer ?
#
loop_
_entity_poly.entity_id
_entity_poly.type
_entity_poly.pdbx_seq_one_letter_code
_entity_poly.pdbx_strand_id
1 'polypeptide(L)'
;MRRAALIVKINNNGKINYIEAAAPDNYSLSTLIVPSLGSQEKDEKMIRTLLNNIVNASGRWKKDFMGEFSHIKLKHLKQTHEICAKRMYKCL
;
A
#
# COMPACT_ATOMS: atom_id res chain seq x y z
N MET A 1 9.02 -17.03 -10.84
CA MET A 1 7.73 -16.37 -11.13
C MET A 1 7.86 -14.90 -10.73
N ARG A 2 7.54 -13.96 -11.61
CA ARG A 2 7.65 -12.51 -11.33
C ARG A 2 6.27 -12.00 -10.92
N ARG A 3 6.18 -11.37 -9.74
CA ARG A 3 4.98 -10.66 -9.27
C ARG A 3 5.13 -9.17 -9.53
N ALA A 4 4.04 -8.51 -9.93
CA ALA A 4 4.01 -7.08 -10.14
C ALA A 4 3.28 -6.40 -8.98
N ALA A 5 3.85 -5.31 -8.47
CA ALA A 5 3.20 -4.41 -7.53
C ALA A 5 3.00 -3.06 -8.22
N LEU A 6 1.81 -2.47 -8.06
CA LEU A 6 1.52 -1.12 -8.52
C LEU A 6 1.62 -0.17 -7.32
N ILE A 7 2.47 0.86 -7.44
CA ILE A 7 2.59 1.92 -6.44
C ILE A 7 2.06 3.21 -7.06
N VAL A 8 1.07 3.81 -6.40
CA VAL A 8 0.46 5.08 -6.82
C VAL A 8 0.77 6.14 -5.78
N LYS A 9 1.31 7.28 -6.23
CA LYS A 9 1.49 8.47 -5.39
C LYS A 9 0.27 9.38 -5.54
N ILE A 10 -0.36 9.72 -4.43
CA ILE A 10 -1.50 10.63 -4.39
C ILE A 10 -1.12 11.86 -3.58
N ASN A 11 -1.39 13.05 -4.13
CA ASN A 11 -1.29 14.32 -3.40
C ASN A 11 -2.70 14.82 -3.11
N ASN A 12 -3.06 14.89 -1.82
CA ASN A 12 -4.33 15.42 -1.35
C ASN A 12 -4.07 16.56 -0.36
N ASN A 13 -4.33 17.80 -0.77
CA ASN A 13 -4.13 18.99 0.06
C ASN A 13 -2.73 19.07 0.72
N GLY A 14 -1.67 18.71 -0.03
CA GLY A 14 -0.29 18.71 0.46
C GLY A 14 0.11 17.45 1.25
N LYS A 15 -0.84 16.55 1.55
CA LYS A 15 -0.53 15.22 2.09
C LYS A 15 -0.25 14.26 0.95
N ILE A 16 0.95 13.73 0.94
CA ILE A 16 1.36 12.70 -0.02
C ILE A 16 1.12 11.34 0.62
N ASN A 17 0.37 10.48 -0.06
CA ASN A 17 0.14 9.10 0.34
C ASN A 17 0.55 8.16 -0.81
N TYR A 18 1.09 7.00 -0.46
CA TYR A 18 1.42 5.93 -1.38
C TYR A 18 0.44 4.78 -1.23
N ILE A 19 -0.08 4.31 -2.36
CA ILE A 19 -1.02 3.19 -2.44
C ILE A 19 -0.34 2.01 -3.12
N GLU A 20 -0.20 0.89 -2.43
CA GLU A 20 0.21 -0.37 -3.06
C GLU A 20 -1.01 -1.23 -3.41
N ALA A 21 -1.18 -1.52 -4.70
CA ALA A 21 -2.16 -2.48 -5.21
C ALA A 21 -1.43 -3.71 -5.75
N ALA A 22 -1.73 -4.88 -5.17
CA ALA A 22 -1.17 -6.15 -5.65
C ALA A 22 -1.98 -6.70 -6.84
N ALA A 23 -1.27 -7.20 -7.86
CA ALA A 23 -1.82 -7.86 -9.04
C ALA A 23 -1.33 -9.33 -9.15
N PRO A 24 -1.91 -10.15 -10.03
CA PRO A 24 -2.86 -11.21 -9.73
C PRO A 24 -2.21 -12.56 -9.34
N ASP A 25 -2.53 -13.02 -8.13
CA ASP A 25 -2.31 -14.40 -7.69
C ASP A 25 -3.55 -14.94 -6.96
N ASN A 26 -4.79 -14.67 -7.42
CA ASN A 26 -6.06 -15.05 -6.74
C ASN A 26 -6.19 -14.67 -5.23
N TYR A 27 -5.17 -14.04 -4.66
CA TYR A 27 -5.07 -13.52 -3.32
C TYR A 27 -5.18 -12.02 -3.44
N SER A 28 -6.35 -11.50 -3.11
CA SER A 28 -6.50 -10.07 -2.92
C SER A 28 -5.76 -9.68 -1.65
N LEU A 29 -4.53 -9.20 -1.80
CA LEU A 29 -3.90 -8.43 -0.74
C LEU A 29 -4.67 -7.14 -0.59
N SER A 30 -4.92 -6.75 0.66
CA SER A 30 -5.42 -5.41 0.97
C SER A 30 -4.52 -4.36 0.35
N THR A 31 -5.14 -3.29 -0.15
CA THR A 31 -4.45 -2.07 -0.53
C THR A 31 -3.82 -1.44 0.72
N LEU A 32 -2.53 -1.11 0.64
CA LEU A 32 -1.84 -0.41 1.71
C LEU A 32 -1.73 1.08 1.40
N ILE A 33 -2.16 1.93 2.33
CA ILE A 33 -2.01 3.39 2.23
C ILE A 33 -0.97 3.80 3.27
N VAL A 34 0.11 4.43 2.81
CA VAL A 34 1.23 4.85 3.66
C VAL A 34 1.48 6.36 3.44
N PRO A 35 1.53 7.16 4.51
CA PRO A 35 1.83 8.58 4.39
C PRO A 35 3.30 8.80 4.00
N SER A 36 3.57 9.89 3.29
CA SER A 36 4.92 10.35 3.01
C SER A 36 5.64 10.75 4.29
N LEU A 37 6.94 10.52 4.30
CA LEU A 37 7.88 10.91 5.34
C LEU A 37 8.48 12.31 5.09
N GLY A 38 7.91 13.08 4.15
CA GLY A 38 8.25 14.48 3.88
C GLY A 38 9.43 14.71 2.94
N SER A 39 10.07 13.64 2.44
CA SER A 39 11.14 13.75 1.44
C SER A 39 11.12 12.55 0.50
N GLN A 40 11.40 12.77 -0.78
CA GLN A 40 11.42 11.72 -1.79
C GLN A 40 12.37 10.56 -1.42
N GLU A 41 13.57 10.86 -0.91
CA GLU A 41 14.55 9.83 -0.55
C GLU A 41 14.04 8.90 0.56
N LYS A 42 13.46 9.46 1.63
CA LYS A 42 12.85 8.68 2.72
C LYS A 42 11.68 7.84 2.22
N ASP A 43 10.84 8.41 1.35
CA ASP A 43 9.70 7.72 0.75
C ASP A 43 10.16 6.54 -0.12
N GLU A 44 11.15 6.74 -0.97
CA GLU A 44 11.74 5.67 -1.80
C GLU A 44 12.37 4.57 -0.94
N LYS A 45 13.11 4.94 0.12
CA LYS A 45 13.69 3.98 1.05
C LYS A 45 12.61 3.15 1.77
N MET A 46 11.55 3.80 2.24
CA MET A 46 10.40 3.15 2.85
C MET A 46 9.73 2.18 1.87
N ILE A 47 9.43 2.63 0.65
CA ILE A 47 8.82 1.82 -0.40
C ILE A 47 9.69 0.61 -0.75
N ARG A 48 11.00 0.79 -0.94
CA ARG A 48 11.94 -0.33 -1.18
C ARG A 48 11.91 -1.34 -0.02
N THR A 49 11.85 -0.84 1.21
CA THR A 49 11.79 -1.69 2.40
C THR A 49 10.47 -2.47 2.48
N LEU A 50 9.33 -1.83 2.14
CA LEU A 50 8.02 -2.47 2.00
C LEU A 50 8.06 -3.61 0.98
N LEU A 51 8.52 -3.33 -0.24
CA LEU A 51 8.60 -4.31 -1.32
C LEU A 51 9.49 -5.51 -0.95
N ASN A 52 10.67 -5.25 -0.36
CA ASN A 52 11.57 -6.32 0.08
C ASN A 52 10.92 -7.21 1.16
N ASN A 53 10.20 -6.61 2.11
CA ASN A 53 9.50 -7.38 3.14
C ASN A 53 8.40 -8.24 2.57
N ILE A 54 7.63 -7.74 1.61
CA ILE A 54 6.59 -8.52 0.93
C ILE A 54 7.20 -9.73 0.23
N VAL A 55 8.31 -9.55 -0.48
CA VAL A 55 9.04 -10.64 -1.15
C VAL A 55 9.47 -11.69 -0.12
N ASN A 56 10.13 -11.26 0.96
CA ASN A 56 10.59 -12.15 2.03
C ASN A 56 9.45 -12.85 2.78
N ALA A 57 8.28 -12.22 2.86
CA ALA A 57 7.09 -12.76 3.50
C ALA A 57 6.17 -13.52 2.53
N SER A 58 6.68 -13.95 1.37
CA SER A 58 5.94 -14.72 0.35
C SER A 58 4.65 -14.02 -0.14
N GLY A 59 4.67 -12.69 -0.23
CA GLY A 59 3.53 -11.88 -0.63
C GLY A 59 2.57 -11.54 0.50
N ARG A 60 3.02 -11.47 1.76
CA ARG A 60 2.16 -11.12 2.91
C ARG A 60 2.68 -9.90 3.65
N TRP A 61 1.76 -9.09 4.16
CA TRP A 61 2.06 -8.03 5.12
C TRP A 61 2.41 -8.65 6.48
N LYS A 62 3.69 -8.64 6.88
CA LYS A 62 4.15 -9.19 8.16
C LYS A 62 3.87 -8.20 9.30
N LYS A 63 3.14 -8.63 10.33
CA LYS A 63 2.69 -7.77 11.44
C LYS A 63 3.83 -6.97 12.09
N ASP A 64 4.95 -7.63 12.36
CA ASP A 64 6.10 -7.02 13.03
C ASP A 64 6.64 -5.82 12.24
N PHE A 65 6.74 -5.98 10.92
CA PHE A 65 7.19 -4.94 10.01
C PHE A 65 6.15 -3.82 9.84
N MET A 66 4.87 -4.16 9.81
CA MET A 66 3.80 -3.18 9.75
C MET A 66 3.77 -2.26 11.00
N GLY A 67 4.32 -2.71 12.14
CA GLY A 67 4.43 -1.90 13.35
C GLY A 67 5.45 -0.75 13.25
N GLU A 68 6.36 -0.80 12.28
CA GLU A 68 7.42 0.20 12.11
C GLU A 68 6.95 1.47 11.37
N PHE A 69 5.78 1.42 10.71
CA PHE A 69 5.27 2.52 9.89
C PHE A 69 3.80 2.78 10.15
N SER A 70 3.42 4.07 10.18
CA SER A 70 2.00 4.44 10.11
C SER A 70 1.42 3.98 8.78
N HIS A 71 0.32 3.25 8.81
CA HIS A 71 -0.31 2.73 7.60
C HIS A 71 -1.80 2.47 7.81
N ILE A 72 -2.54 2.47 6.71
CA ILE A 72 -3.93 2.03 6.68
C ILE A 72 -4.05 0.85 5.72
N LYS A 73 -4.66 -0.24 6.20
CA LYS A 73 -4.87 -1.46 5.43
C LYS A 73 -6.32 -1.53 4.94
N LEU A 74 -6.53 -1.32 3.65
CA LEU A 74 -7.86 -1.34 3.04
C LEU A 74 -8.14 -2.71 2.40
N LYS A 75 -8.98 -3.52 3.05
CA LYS A 75 -9.42 -4.81 2.52
C LYS A 75 -10.30 -4.60 1.28
N HIS A 76 -9.98 -5.32 0.21
CA HIS A 76 -10.89 -5.48 -0.91
C HIS A 76 -12.03 -6.40 -0.47
N LEU A 77 -13.25 -5.88 -0.56
CA LEU A 77 -14.47 -6.63 -0.30
C LEU A 77 -15.15 -6.85 -1.66
N LYS A 78 -16.06 -7.84 -1.76
CA LYS A 78 -16.94 -7.98 -2.92
C LYS A 78 -17.90 -6.79 -2.97
N GLN A 79 -17.43 -5.67 -3.50
CA GLN A 79 -18.11 -4.39 -3.58
C GLN A 79 -17.83 -3.77 -4.96
N THR A 80 -18.67 -2.83 -5.39
CA THR A 80 -18.43 -2.10 -6.63
C THR A 80 -17.18 -1.22 -6.51
N HIS A 81 -16.60 -0.85 -7.65
CA HIS A 81 -15.41 -0.01 -7.70
C HIS A 81 -15.65 1.36 -7.03
N GLU A 82 -16.85 1.93 -7.15
CA GLU A 82 -17.21 3.22 -6.55
C GLU A 82 -17.17 3.17 -5.02
N ILE A 83 -17.64 2.07 -4.42
CA ILE A 83 -17.62 1.88 -2.96
C ILE A 83 -16.18 1.73 -2.48
N CYS A 84 -15.34 1.01 -3.23
CA CYS A 84 -13.93 0.87 -2.93
C CYS A 84 -13.21 2.23 -2.98
N ALA A 85 -13.44 3.01 -4.04
CA ALA A 85 -12.89 4.35 -4.21
C ALA A 85 -13.32 5.29 -3.08
N LYS A 86 -14.61 5.29 -2.69
CA LYS A 86 -15.10 6.08 -1.54
C LYS A 86 -14.40 5.72 -0.23
N ARG A 87 -14.13 4.44 0.00
CA ARG A 87 -13.40 3.99 1.20
C ARG A 87 -11.94 4.43 1.17
N MET A 88 -11.28 4.33 0.01
CA MET A 88 -9.91 4.83 -0.16
C MET A 88 -9.85 6.34 0.09
N TYR A 89 -10.77 7.11 -0.48
CA TYR A 89 -10.80 8.56 -0.33
C TYR A 89 -10.96 9.01 1.14
N LYS A 90 -11.72 8.28 1.96
CA LYS A 90 -11.85 8.55 3.40
C LYS A 90 -10.55 8.32 4.20
N CYS A 91 -9.58 7.60 3.63
CA CYS A 91 -8.33 7.27 4.28
C CYS A 91 -7.15 8.15 3.82
N LEU A 92 -7.37 9.04 2.84
CA LEU A 92 -6.38 9.98 2.29
C LEU A 92 -6.45 11.33 3.00
#